data_AF-F8CCN0-F1
#
_entry.id   AF-F8CCN0-F1
#
_cell.length_a   1.000
_cell.length_b   1.000
_cell.length_c   1.000
_cell.angle_alpha   90.00
_cell.angle_beta   90.00
_cell.angle_gamma   90.00
#
_symmetry.space_group_name_H-M   'P 1'
#
loop_
_entity.id
_entity.type
_entity.pdbx_description
1 polymer ?
#
loop_
_entity_poly.entity_id
_entity_poly.type
_entity_poly.pdbx_seq_one_letter_code
_entity_poly.pdbx_strand_id
1 'polypeptide(L)'
;MLDFTKAGWLLPLLTETVAFEAGAPAPSVPPLGSGRARARAHLRRTLRATGLLYGTPADAPSAAELAPPTESQARLLEDQLFHAVVRTLALMALELGRLVGTPTAVRTEQLLVLFAVLAGELELARTLEVTIASGRPVSRRLAAKVEASLVKRSPVLAGDPVYGLVLHNGAQYADAQLFCRQAIDYFSRGTLHRERAQRRLDFAARQKALLVDVLTGLACVDRVPGLSARRAILRQVESLRLPAAMTSELKAAVKQSFARRRPVRDVVRQVRSVDVRHFLLEQTLLAALVDGRKTRRERVFIRELAQALQVSDTELHRLELEMAEFYARHRAIVDVFTVSDAAGAMGDDLVAGIQETLEKNFYRLIQEVRETGDLAVLLTKAARRQPLTGDERQRMRAQLIDVAKAIPALAIFAAPGGVLLLAALAKVLPFSLLPSAFQEAAPVEEDLEDVGPEREAG
;
A
#
# COMPACT_ATOMS: atom_id res chain seq x y z
N MET A 1 -16.01 -23.77 2.20
CA MET A 1 -15.13 -22.64 1.85
C MET A 1 -13.89 -22.77 2.72
N LEU A 2 -12.70 -22.92 2.14
CA LEU A 2 -11.45 -23.03 2.91
C LEU A 2 -11.12 -21.66 3.53
N ASP A 3 -10.80 -21.65 4.83
CA ASP A 3 -10.36 -20.46 5.56
C ASP A 3 -8.88 -20.20 5.24
N PHE A 4 -8.63 -19.30 4.28
CA PHE A 4 -7.29 -18.97 3.81
C PHE A 4 -6.55 -17.96 4.72
N THR A 5 -7.14 -17.57 5.86
CA THR A 5 -6.47 -16.68 6.84
C THR A 5 -5.42 -17.39 7.69
N LYS A 6 -5.29 -18.72 7.56
CA LYS A 6 -4.34 -19.56 8.31
C LYS A 6 -3.16 -19.99 7.44
N ALA A 7 -2.01 -20.21 8.08
CA ALA A 7 -0.83 -20.75 7.43
C ALA A 7 -1.12 -22.11 6.75
N GLY A 8 -0.47 -22.36 5.62
CA GLY A 8 -0.65 -23.56 4.80
C GLY A 8 -1.74 -23.44 3.73
N TRP A 9 -2.19 -22.23 3.40
CA TRP A 9 -3.21 -21.97 2.38
C TRP A 9 -2.72 -22.16 0.94
N LEU A 10 -1.42 -21.99 0.68
CA LEU A 10 -0.89 -21.93 -0.69
C LEU A 10 -1.03 -23.27 -1.41
N LEU A 11 -0.62 -24.35 -0.77
CA LEU A 11 -0.62 -25.67 -1.42
C LEU A 11 -2.05 -26.17 -1.74
N PRO A 12 -3.05 -26.07 -0.84
CA PRO A 12 -4.45 -26.33 -1.17
C PRO A 12 -4.95 -25.47 -2.34
N LEU A 13 -4.70 -24.16 -2.31
CA LEU A 13 -5.14 -23.23 -3.36
C LEU A 13 -4.57 -23.61 -4.73
N LEU A 14 -3.27 -23.92 -4.81
CA LEU A 14 -2.66 -24.34 -6.06
C LEU A 14 -3.19 -25.69 -6.55
N THR A 15 -3.41 -26.64 -5.64
CA THR A 15 -3.96 -27.98 -5.98
C THR A 15 -5.37 -27.87 -6.54
N GLU A 16 -6.23 -27.10 -5.89
CA GLU A 16 -7.59 -26.81 -6.36
C GLU A 16 -7.57 -26.10 -7.72
N THR A 17 -6.66 -25.14 -7.90
CA THR A 17 -6.51 -24.40 -9.17
C THR A 17 -6.07 -25.31 -10.32
N VAL A 18 -5.15 -26.24 -10.07
CA VAL A 18 -4.70 -27.23 -11.07
C VAL A 18 -5.85 -28.18 -11.43
N ALA A 19 -6.62 -28.65 -10.44
CA ALA A 19 -7.76 -29.52 -10.68
C ALA A 19 -8.86 -28.81 -11.48
N PHE A 20 -9.17 -27.55 -11.14
CA PHE A 20 -10.13 -26.72 -11.88
C PHE A 20 -9.69 -26.54 -13.34
N GLU A 21 -8.42 -26.16 -13.56
CA GLU A 21 -7.92 -25.93 -14.91
C GLU A 21 -7.94 -27.20 -15.76
N ALA A 22 -7.62 -28.36 -15.19
CA ALA A 22 -7.61 -29.62 -15.93
C ALA A 22 -8.96 -29.96 -16.58
N GLY A 23 -10.08 -29.44 -16.06
CA GLY A 23 -11.42 -29.58 -16.64
C GLY A 23 -11.81 -28.44 -17.60
N ALA A 24 -10.99 -27.40 -17.75
CA ALA A 24 -11.30 -26.22 -18.56
C ALA A 24 -10.98 -26.42 -20.05
N PRO A 25 -11.73 -25.77 -20.96
CA PRO A 25 -11.44 -25.83 -22.39
C PRO A 25 -10.05 -25.24 -22.71
N ALA A 26 -9.46 -25.71 -23.81
CA ALA A 26 -8.20 -25.15 -24.31
C ALA A 26 -8.37 -23.67 -24.70
N PRO A 27 -7.39 -22.81 -24.38
CA PRO A 27 -7.50 -21.39 -24.69
C PRO A 27 -7.56 -21.16 -26.21
N SER A 28 -8.59 -20.43 -26.66
CA SER A 28 -8.77 -20.06 -28.06
C SER A 28 -7.75 -18.98 -28.46
N VAL A 29 -6.71 -19.38 -29.18
CA VAL A 29 -5.67 -18.49 -29.68
C VAL A 29 -5.55 -18.66 -31.20
N PRO A 30 -5.45 -17.57 -31.98
CA PRO A 30 -5.21 -17.67 -33.42
C PRO A 30 -4.01 -18.57 -33.71
N PRO A 31 -3.99 -19.32 -34.83
CA PRO A 31 -2.88 -20.19 -35.21
C PRO A 31 -1.66 -19.36 -35.65
N LEU A 32 -1.00 -18.72 -34.68
CA LEU A 32 0.17 -17.88 -34.88
C LEU A 32 1.42 -18.62 -34.39
N GLY A 33 2.22 -19.14 -35.30
CA GLY A 33 3.61 -19.56 -35.06
C GLY A 33 3.83 -20.55 -33.91
N SER A 34 4.99 -20.44 -33.25
CA SER A 34 5.41 -21.35 -32.17
C SER A 34 4.56 -21.24 -30.90
N GLY A 35 4.55 -22.27 -30.04
CA GLY A 35 3.82 -22.25 -28.76
C GLY A 35 4.16 -21.05 -27.87
N ARG A 36 5.42 -20.60 -27.90
CA ARG A 36 5.84 -19.36 -27.21
C ARG A 36 5.23 -18.09 -27.82
N ALA A 37 5.04 -18.03 -29.13
CA ALA A 37 4.39 -16.90 -29.78
C ALA A 37 2.90 -16.83 -29.41
N ARG A 38 2.19 -17.97 -29.47
CA ARG A 38 0.80 -18.09 -29.00
C ARG A 38 0.65 -17.69 -27.54
N ALA A 39 1.51 -18.20 -26.66
CA ALA A 39 1.49 -17.86 -25.23
C ALA A 39 1.71 -16.36 -24.97
N ARG A 40 2.60 -15.70 -25.73
CA ARG A 40 2.79 -14.24 -25.61
C ARG A 40 1.58 -13.44 -26.11
N ALA A 41 0.94 -13.88 -27.21
CA ALA A 41 -0.26 -13.24 -27.73
C ALA A 41 -1.45 -13.41 -26.76
N HIS A 42 -1.60 -14.60 -26.18
CA HIS A 42 -2.56 -14.89 -25.12
C HIS A 42 -2.32 -13.98 -23.91
N LEU A 43 -1.09 -13.95 -23.38
CA LEU A 43 -0.74 -13.13 -22.22
C LEU A 43 -1.18 -11.65 -22.37
N ARG A 44 -0.93 -11.05 -23.54
CA ARG A 44 -1.32 -9.66 -23.81
C ARG A 44 -2.83 -9.44 -23.73
N ARG A 45 -3.64 -10.40 -24.18
CA ARG A 45 -5.10 -10.33 -24.12
C ARG A 45 -5.61 -10.61 -22.70
N THR A 46 -5.08 -11.65 -22.07
CA THR A 46 -5.57 -12.15 -20.79
C THR A 46 -5.23 -11.22 -19.62
N LEU A 47 -4.07 -10.55 -19.60
CA LEU A 47 -3.75 -9.57 -18.55
C LEU A 47 -4.77 -8.43 -18.45
N ARG A 48 -5.32 -8.01 -19.60
CA ARG A 48 -6.37 -6.97 -19.64
C ARG A 48 -7.73 -7.54 -19.22
N ALA A 49 -8.05 -8.76 -19.67
CA ALA A 49 -9.33 -9.40 -19.41
C ALA A 49 -9.51 -9.88 -17.95
N THR A 50 -8.43 -10.30 -17.27
CA THR A 50 -8.50 -10.82 -15.90
C THR A 50 -8.57 -9.74 -14.82
N GLY A 51 -8.50 -8.47 -15.20
CA GLY A 51 -8.48 -7.35 -14.24
C GLY A 51 -7.16 -7.19 -13.48
N LEU A 52 -6.20 -8.12 -13.63
CA LEU A 52 -4.87 -8.03 -12.97
C LEU A 52 -4.04 -6.82 -13.39
N LEU A 53 -4.34 -6.22 -14.55
CA LEU A 53 -3.82 -4.90 -14.96
C LEU A 53 -4.17 -3.78 -13.96
N TYR A 54 -5.17 -4.01 -13.12
CA TYR A 54 -5.80 -3.04 -12.24
C TYR A 54 -5.90 -3.57 -10.81
N GLY A 55 -5.04 -4.53 -10.47
CA GLY A 55 -4.93 -5.08 -9.13
C GLY A 55 -6.10 -5.93 -8.63
N THR A 56 -7.10 -6.14 -9.48
CA THR A 56 -8.37 -6.73 -9.09
C THR A 56 -8.67 -7.95 -9.97
N PRO A 57 -8.76 -9.17 -9.41
CA PRO A 57 -9.11 -10.35 -10.18
C PRO A 57 -10.59 -10.32 -10.59
N ALA A 58 -10.93 -10.99 -11.70
CA ALA A 58 -12.31 -11.06 -12.22
C ALA A 58 -13.35 -11.58 -11.20
N ASP A 59 -12.91 -12.35 -10.20
CA ASP A 59 -13.76 -12.92 -9.13
C ASP A 59 -13.65 -12.13 -7.80
N ALA A 60 -13.41 -10.81 -7.86
CA ALA A 60 -13.29 -10.00 -6.65
C ALA A 60 -14.59 -10.02 -5.81
N PRO A 61 -14.51 -10.05 -4.47
CA PRO A 61 -15.69 -9.99 -3.61
C PRO A 61 -16.46 -8.69 -3.86
N SER A 62 -17.80 -8.73 -3.94
CA SER A 62 -18.58 -7.50 -4.02
C SER A 62 -18.51 -6.79 -2.66
N ALA A 63 -17.93 -5.59 -2.62
CA ALA A 63 -18.11 -4.72 -1.47
C ALA A 63 -19.61 -4.36 -1.40
N ALA A 64 -20.27 -4.72 -0.30
CA ALA A 64 -21.63 -4.26 -0.05
C ALA A 64 -21.62 -2.72 -0.01
N GLU A 65 -22.47 -2.07 -0.81
CA GLU A 65 -22.49 -0.61 -1.01
C GLU A 65 -22.93 0.21 0.21
N LEU A 66 -23.04 -0.39 1.40
CA LEU A 66 -23.64 0.20 2.58
C LEU A 66 -22.66 0.19 3.75
N ALA A 67 -22.13 1.39 4.03
CA ALA A 67 -21.19 1.77 5.09
C ALA A 67 -19.70 1.38 4.89
N PRO A 68 -18.75 2.22 5.36
CA PRO A 68 -17.33 1.87 5.35
C PRO A 68 -17.10 0.59 6.19
N PRO A 69 -16.30 -0.37 5.69
CA PRO A 69 -16.06 -1.62 6.39
C PRO A 69 -15.36 -1.38 7.72
N THR A 70 -15.64 -2.21 8.73
CA THR A 70 -14.83 -2.23 9.96
C THR A 70 -13.39 -2.64 9.65
N GLU A 71 -12.43 -2.31 10.51
CA GLU A 71 -11.02 -2.68 10.33
C GLU A 71 -10.80 -4.20 10.19
N SER A 72 -11.68 -5.02 10.77
CA SER A 72 -11.66 -6.47 10.59
C SER A 72 -12.19 -6.90 9.23
N GLN A 73 -13.26 -6.27 8.74
CA GLN A 73 -13.82 -6.53 7.41
C GLN A 73 -12.87 -6.09 6.29
N ALA A 74 -12.19 -4.95 6.45
CA ALA A 74 -11.18 -4.47 5.52
C ALA A 74 -10.03 -5.49 5.38
N ARG A 75 -9.47 -5.96 6.50
CA ARG A 75 -8.41 -6.99 6.48
C ARG A 75 -8.84 -8.31 5.85
N LEU A 76 -10.07 -8.75 6.10
CA LEU A 76 -10.62 -9.96 5.46
C LEU A 76 -10.74 -9.79 3.94
N LEU A 77 -11.15 -8.61 3.48
CA LEU A 77 -11.25 -8.30 2.05
C LEU A 77 -9.87 -8.26 1.39
N GLU A 78 -8.88 -7.64 2.04
CA GLU A 78 -7.48 -7.62 1.59
C GLU A 78 -6.94 -9.05 1.41
N ASP A 79 -7.14 -9.92 2.39
CA ASP A 79 -6.73 -11.32 2.32
C ASP A 79 -7.44 -12.07 1.18
N GLN A 80 -8.75 -11.85 1.00
CA GLN A 80 -9.50 -12.46 -0.10
C GLN A 80 -8.98 -12.02 -1.47
N LEU A 81 -8.69 -10.73 -1.63
CA LEU A 81 -8.13 -10.18 -2.87
C LEU A 81 -6.73 -10.72 -3.14
N PHE A 82 -5.88 -10.78 -2.12
CA PHE A 82 -4.55 -11.37 -2.23
C PHE A 82 -4.61 -12.83 -2.72
N HIS A 83 -5.46 -13.67 -2.11
CA HIS A 83 -5.64 -15.06 -2.55
C HIS A 83 -6.19 -15.15 -3.97
N ALA A 84 -7.13 -14.29 -4.35
CA ALA A 84 -7.70 -14.27 -5.68
C ALA A 84 -6.67 -13.84 -6.74
N VAL A 85 -5.74 -12.93 -6.43
CA VAL A 85 -4.60 -12.58 -7.30
C VAL A 85 -3.67 -13.78 -7.49
N VAL A 86 -3.31 -14.47 -6.41
CA VAL A 86 -2.45 -15.67 -6.47
C VAL A 86 -3.11 -16.77 -7.31
N ARG A 87 -4.41 -17.04 -7.11
CA ARG A 87 -5.18 -17.98 -7.92
C ARG A 87 -5.19 -17.59 -9.40
N THR A 88 -5.43 -16.33 -9.71
CA THR A 88 -5.48 -15.83 -11.10
C THR A 88 -4.13 -15.97 -11.78
N LEU A 89 -3.03 -15.64 -11.08
CA LEU A 89 -1.68 -15.86 -11.60
C LEU A 89 -1.42 -17.34 -11.89
N ALA A 90 -1.82 -18.23 -10.98
CA ALA A 90 -1.68 -19.67 -11.16
C ALA A 90 -2.45 -20.15 -12.40
N LEU A 91 -3.73 -19.78 -12.56
CA LEU A 91 -4.54 -20.10 -13.74
C LEU A 91 -3.87 -19.63 -15.04
N MET A 92 -3.41 -18.38 -15.07
CA MET A 92 -2.72 -17.84 -16.24
C MET A 92 -1.45 -18.62 -16.57
N ALA A 93 -0.63 -18.99 -15.57
CA ALA A 93 0.55 -19.82 -15.82
C ALA A 93 0.19 -21.18 -16.41
N LEU A 94 -0.87 -21.83 -15.91
CA LEU A 94 -1.34 -23.11 -16.43
C LEU A 94 -1.79 -23.02 -17.90
N GLU A 95 -2.57 -21.99 -18.26
CA GLU A 95 -2.96 -21.69 -19.65
C GLU A 95 -1.76 -21.48 -20.57
N LEU A 96 -0.77 -20.71 -20.10
CA LEU A 96 0.46 -20.48 -20.84
C LEU A 96 1.25 -21.78 -21.01
N GLY A 97 1.27 -22.65 -20.01
CA GLY A 97 1.87 -23.99 -20.05
C GLY A 97 1.23 -24.88 -21.13
N ARG A 98 -0.12 -24.89 -21.22
CA ARG A 98 -0.85 -25.62 -22.29
C ARG A 98 -0.49 -25.11 -23.68
N LEU A 99 -0.43 -23.78 -23.86
CA LEU A 99 -0.11 -23.17 -25.15
C LEU A 99 1.33 -23.44 -25.62
N VAL A 100 2.26 -23.53 -24.66
CA VAL A 100 3.66 -23.88 -24.90
C VAL A 100 3.84 -25.36 -25.22
N GLY A 101 2.94 -26.24 -24.74
CA GLY A 101 2.95 -27.68 -25.02
C GLY A 101 3.70 -28.52 -23.98
N THR A 102 3.82 -28.05 -22.74
CA THR A 102 4.58 -28.75 -21.69
C THR A 102 3.75 -29.89 -21.06
N PRO A 103 4.32 -31.08 -20.76
CA PRO A 103 3.61 -32.16 -20.06
C PRO A 103 3.05 -31.73 -18.70
N THR A 104 1.90 -32.28 -18.28
CA THR A 104 1.07 -31.78 -17.15
C THR A 104 1.36 -32.37 -15.77
N ALA A 105 2.27 -33.35 -15.62
CA ALA A 105 2.33 -34.22 -14.44
C ALA A 105 2.79 -33.60 -13.09
N VAL A 106 3.30 -32.36 -13.05
CA VAL A 106 3.88 -31.73 -11.81
C VAL A 106 3.52 -30.25 -11.65
N ARG A 107 2.29 -29.87 -12.02
CA ARG A 107 1.90 -28.45 -12.12
C ARG A 107 1.92 -27.69 -10.79
N THR A 108 1.51 -28.32 -9.70
CA THR A 108 1.48 -27.67 -8.38
C THR A 108 2.90 -27.28 -7.93
N GLU A 109 3.86 -28.18 -8.06
CA GLU A 109 5.26 -27.95 -7.70
C GLU A 109 5.93 -26.95 -8.64
N GLN A 110 5.64 -27.03 -9.94
CA GLN A 110 6.10 -26.04 -10.92
C GLN A 110 5.57 -24.63 -10.61
N LEU A 111 4.33 -24.50 -10.14
CA LEU A 111 3.77 -23.23 -9.68
C LEU A 111 4.51 -22.71 -8.44
N LEU A 112 4.89 -23.58 -7.48
CA LEU A 112 5.72 -23.17 -6.34
C LEU A 112 7.06 -22.58 -6.77
N VAL A 113 7.70 -23.13 -7.81
CA VAL A 113 8.93 -22.56 -8.39
C VAL A 113 8.67 -21.15 -8.91
N LEU A 114 7.60 -20.96 -9.68
CA LEU A 114 7.24 -19.65 -10.24
C LEU A 114 6.92 -18.62 -9.15
N PHE A 115 6.20 -19.02 -8.10
CA PHE A 115 5.88 -18.14 -6.98
C PHE A 115 7.10 -17.81 -6.12
N ALA A 116 8.05 -18.74 -5.96
CA ALA A 116 9.32 -18.45 -5.33
C ALA A 116 10.11 -17.39 -6.12
N VAL A 117 10.11 -17.47 -7.46
CA VAL A 117 10.71 -16.42 -8.30
C VAL A 117 9.98 -15.09 -8.14
N LEU A 118 8.65 -15.08 -8.15
CA LEU A 118 7.85 -13.86 -7.92
C LEU A 118 8.17 -13.20 -6.58
N ALA A 119 8.40 -14.02 -5.54
CA ALA A 119 8.80 -13.57 -4.23
C ALA A 119 10.23 -13.02 -4.16
N GLY A 120 11.04 -13.19 -5.20
CA GLY A 120 12.46 -12.83 -5.22
C GLY A 120 13.37 -13.90 -4.60
N GLU A 121 12.82 -15.06 -4.20
CA GLU A 121 13.52 -16.12 -3.49
C GLU A 121 14.18 -17.10 -4.48
N LEU A 122 15.19 -16.63 -5.23
CA LEU A 122 15.82 -17.41 -6.31
C LEU A 122 16.51 -18.70 -5.84
N GLU A 123 17.08 -18.73 -4.62
CA GLU A 123 17.66 -19.96 -4.05
C GLU A 123 16.58 -20.97 -3.68
N LEU A 124 15.44 -20.50 -3.16
CA LEU A 124 14.31 -21.36 -2.85
C LEU A 124 13.73 -21.95 -4.14
N ALA A 125 13.57 -21.12 -5.18
CA ALA A 125 13.11 -21.55 -6.50
C ALA A 125 14.02 -22.63 -7.11
N ARG A 126 15.35 -22.46 -6.99
CA ARG A 126 16.35 -23.45 -7.43
C ARG A 126 16.26 -24.75 -6.61
N THR A 127 16.09 -24.65 -5.30
CA THR A 127 15.94 -25.82 -4.42
C THR A 127 14.70 -26.64 -4.78
N LEU A 128 13.58 -25.96 -5.04
CA LEU A 128 12.34 -26.57 -5.50
C LEU A 128 12.54 -27.27 -6.86
N GLU A 129 13.15 -26.59 -7.82
CA GLU A 129 13.44 -27.18 -9.13
C GLU A 129 14.29 -28.45 -9.04
N VAL A 130 15.41 -28.42 -8.29
CA VAL A 130 16.28 -29.59 -8.11
C VAL A 130 15.51 -30.74 -7.45
N THR A 131 14.60 -30.44 -6.53
CA THR A 131 13.74 -31.45 -5.88
C THR A 131 12.82 -32.11 -6.91
N ILE A 132 12.13 -31.31 -7.72
CA ILE A 132 11.23 -31.78 -8.80
C ILE A 132 12.02 -32.61 -9.82
N ALA A 133 13.17 -32.13 -10.28
CA ALA A 133 14.01 -32.81 -11.26
C ALA A 133 14.53 -34.17 -10.74
N SER A 134 14.73 -34.30 -9.43
CA SER A 134 15.10 -35.57 -8.78
C SER A 134 13.94 -36.56 -8.57
N GLY A 135 12.72 -36.21 -9.01
CA GLY A 135 11.52 -37.04 -8.81
C GLY A 135 11.04 -37.12 -7.36
N ARG A 136 11.59 -36.29 -6.46
CA ARG A 136 11.20 -36.25 -5.05
C ARG A 136 10.00 -35.32 -4.86
N PRO A 137 9.03 -35.68 -4.01
CA PRO A 137 7.92 -34.79 -3.70
C PRO A 137 8.41 -33.53 -2.98
N VAL A 138 7.81 -32.38 -3.28
CA VAL A 138 8.10 -31.13 -2.58
C VAL A 138 7.52 -31.19 -1.16
N SER A 139 8.38 -31.01 -0.15
CA SER A 139 7.94 -31.04 1.25
C SER A 139 7.03 -29.85 1.60
N ARG A 140 6.10 -30.06 2.54
CA ARG A 140 5.26 -28.99 3.12
C ARG A 140 6.10 -27.82 3.66
N ARG A 141 7.30 -28.11 4.19
CA ARG A 141 8.23 -27.09 4.69
C ARG A 141 8.73 -26.17 3.58
N LEU A 142 9.01 -26.69 2.39
CA LEU A 142 9.43 -25.86 1.25
C LEU A 142 8.26 -25.01 0.74
N ALA A 143 7.05 -25.59 0.63
CA ALA A 143 5.84 -24.85 0.27
C ALA A 143 5.54 -23.71 1.26
N ALA A 144 5.65 -23.96 2.57
CA ALA A 144 5.46 -22.96 3.61
C ALA A 144 6.46 -21.80 3.53
N LYS A 145 7.70 -22.06 3.09
CA LYS A 145 8.68 -20.97 2.84
C LYS A 145 8.26 -20.07 1.68
N VAL A 146 7.70 -20.65 0.61
CA VAL A 146 7.16 -19.87 -0.52
C VAL A 146 5.99 -19.02 -0.03
N GLU A 147 5.06 -19.64 0.70
CA GLU A 147 3.91 -18.95 1.28
C GLU A 147 4.31 -17.77 2.17
N ALA A 148 5.21 -17.99 3.13
CA ALA A 148 5.71 -16.93 4.01
C ALA A 148 6.37 -15.78 3.23
N SER A 149 6.99 -16.08 2.09
CA SER A 149 7.61 -15.09 1.21
C SER A 149 6.59 -14.35 0.34
N LEU A 150 5.46 -14.99 0.00
CA LEU A 150 4.33 -14.36 -0.67
C LEU A 150 3.51 -13.47 0.26
N VAL A 151 3.22 -13.91 1.49
CA VAL A 151 2.46 -13.11 2.49
C VAL A 151 3.12 -11.75 2.73
N LYS A 152 4.45 -11.73 2.75
CA LYS A 152 5.28 -10.52 2.77
C LYS A 152 4.95 -9.51 1.67
N ARG A 153 4.32 -9.92 0.57
CA ARG A 153 3.89 -9.08 -0.56
C ARG A 153 2.43 -8.67 -0.50
N SER A 154 1.66 -9.15 0.47
CA SER A 154 0.23 -8.80 0.62
C SER A 154 -0.03 -7.28 0.57
N PRO A 155 0.76 -6.40 1.24
CA PRO A 155 0.55 -4.95 1.18
C PRO A 155 0.68 -4.32 -0.22
N VAL A 156 1.46 -4.94 -1.11
CA VAL A 156 1.61 -4.49 -2.51
C VAL A 156 0.45 -4.96 -3.38
N LEU A 157 -0.22 -6.03 -2.95
CA LEU A 157 -1.24 -6.74 -3.69
C LEU A 157 -2.66 -6.35 -3.25
N ALA A 158 -2.80 -5.70 -2.08
CA ALA A 158 -4.08 -5.26 -1.53
C ALA A 158 -4.18 -3.73 -1.37
N GLY A 159 -3.10 -2.95 -1.62
CA GLY A 159 -3.10 -1.50 -1.42
C GLY A 159 -2.60 -1.07 -0.03
N ASP A 160 -2.16 0.18 0.10
CA ASP A 160 -1.80 0.78 1.39
C ASP A 160 -3.04 1.57 1.90
N PRO A 161 -3.64 1.15 3.03
CA PRO A 161 -4.93 1.63 3.55
C PRO A 161 -4.85 2.99 4.25
N VAL A 162 -3.95 3.87 3.81
CA VAL A 162 -3.86 5.22 4.41
C VAL A 162 -4.03 6.33 3.37
N TYR A 163 -3.90 6.04 2.06
CA TYR A 163 -3.81 7.14 1.07
C TYR A 163 -4.41 6.88 -0.31
N GLY A 164 -5.07 5.74 -0.54
CA GLY A 164 -5.87 5.52 -1.76
C GLY A 164 -5.15 5.75 -3.09
N LEU A 165 -3.82 5.57 -3.14
CA LEU A 165 -3.07 5.72 -4.39
C LEU A 165 -3.09 4.42 -5.22
N VAL A 166 -3.33 4.57 -6.52
CA VAL A 166 -3.41 3.51 -7.56
C VAL A 166 -2.08 2.80 -7.83
N LEU A 167 -1.07 3.00 -6.98
CA LEU A 167 0.26 2.44 -7.12
C LEU A 167 0.29 0.90 -7.04
N HIS A 168 -0.62 0.32 -6.25
CA HIS A 168 -0.77 -1.13 -6.10
C HIS A 168 -1.16 -1.80 -7.44
N ASN A 169 -2.13 -1.22 -8.15
CA ASN A 169 -2.60 -1.71 -9.44
C ASN A 169 -1.48 -1.85 -10.47
N GLY A 170 -0.68 -0.80 -10.62
CA GLY A 170 0.42 -0.85 -11.57
C GLY A 170 1.60 -1.73 -11.09
N ALA A 171 1.80 -1.87 -9.78
CA ALA A 171 2.77 -2.81 -9.24
C ALA A 171 2.36 -4.28 -9.50
N GLN A 172 1.07 -4.58 -9.36
CA GLN A 172 0.48 -5.88 -9.67
C GLN A 172 0.59 -6.22 -11.16
N TYR A 173 0.38 -5.25 -12.05
CA TYR A 173 0.61 -5.47 -13.47
C TYR A 173 2.06 -5.86 -13.78
N ALA A 174 3.04 -5.14 -13.20
CA ALA A 174 4.45 -5.45 -13.38
C ALA A 174 4.80 -6.86 -12.87
N ASP A 175 4.22 -7.25 -11.74
CA ASP A 175 4.37 -8.59 -11.15
C ASP A 175 3.71 -9.68 -11.99
N ALA A 176 2.51 -9.44 -12.53
CA ALA A 176 1.82 -10.37 -13.40
C ALA A 176 2.58 -10.58 -14.72
N GLN A 177 3.13 -9.51 -15.31
CA GLN A 177 4.01 -9.61 -16.47
C GLN A 177 5.28 -10.43 -16.16
N LEU A 178 5.94 -10.15 -15.03
CA LEU A 178 7.09 -10.91 -14.55
C LEU A 178 6.76 -12.40 -14.43
N PHE A 179 5.70 -12.72 -13.68
CA PHE A 179 5.27 -14.09 -13.38
C PHE A 179 4.97 -14.85 -14.66
N CYS A 180 4.14 -14.29 -15.53
CA CYS A 180 3.69 -14.97 -16.75
C CYS A 180 4.82 -15.11 -17.78
N ARG A 181 5.70 -14.11 -17.91
CA ARG A 181 6.89 -14.22 -18.78
C ARG A 181 7.87 -15.26 -18.26
N GLN A 182 7.98 -15.39 -16.93
CA GLN A 182 8.76 -16.44 -16.30
C GLN A 182 8.12 -17.81 -16.54
N ALA A 183 6.80 -17.94 -16.43
CA ALA A 183 6.05 -19.16 -16.73
C ALA A 183 6.28 -19.63 -18.18
N ILE A 184 6.13 -18.74 -19.17
CA ILE A 184 6.40 -19.07 -20.58
C ILE A 184 7.83 -19.59 -20.77
N ASP A 185 8.82 -18.96 -20.13
CA ASP A 185 10.21 -19.37 -20.27
C ASP A 185 10.48 -20.71 -19.59
N TYR A 186 10.03 -20.88 -18.35
CA TYR A 186 10.19 -22.09 -17.56
C TYR A 186 9.53 -23.29 -18.23
N PHE A 187 8.25 -23.19 -18.60
CA PHE A 187 7.52 -24.28 -19.24
C PHE A 187 8.09 -24.66 -20.61
N SER A 188 8.57 -23.69 -21.38
CA SER A 188 9.14 -23.98 -22.71
C SER A 188 10.52 -24.63 -22.68
N ARG A 189 11.25 -24.52 -21.56
CA ARG A 189 12.61 -25.05 -21.41
C ARG A 189 12.66 -26.26 -20.51
N GLY A 190 11.68 -26.42 -19.63
CA GLY A 190 11.69 -27.40 -18.55
C GLY A 190 12.62 -27.05 -17.39
N THR A 191 13.36 -25.94 -17.47
CA THR A 191 14.35 -25.53 -16.47
C THR A 191 14.35 -24.02 -16.18
N LEU A 192 14.78 -23.65 -14.98
CA LEU A 192 14.87 -22.33 -14.39
C LEU A 192 16.30 -21.81 -14.54
N HIS A 193 16.46 -20.75 -15.32
CA HIS A 193 17.73 -20.04 -15.42
C HIS A 193 17.76 -18.86 -14.45
N ARG A 194 18.59 -18.95 -13.41
CA ARG A 194 18.73 -17.92 -12.37
C ARG A 194 18.93 -16.51 -12.95
N GLU A 195 19.89 -16.33 -13.86
CA GLU A 195 20.18 -15.00 -14.40
C GLU A 195 19.01 -14.39 -15.17
N ARG A 196 18.23 -15.23 -15.87
CA ARG A 196 17.05 -14.75 -16.60
C ARG A 196 15.93 -14.36 -15.64
N ALA A 197 15.73 -15.15 -14.59
CA ALA A 197 14.79 -14.81 -13.52
C ALA A 197 15.19 -13.50 -12.84
N GLN A 198 16.47 -13.31 -12.51
CA GLN A 198 17.00 -12.06 -11.95
C GLN A 198 16.76 -10.87 -12.89
N ARG A 199 17.12 -11.00 -14.18
CA ARG A 199 16.88 -9.93 -15.17
C ARG A 199 15.40 -9.52 -15.27
N ARG A 200 14.47 -10.47 -15.10
CA ARG A 200 13.03 -10.18 -15.09
C ARG A 200 12.60 -9.47 -13.80
N LEU A 201 13.12 -9.90 -12.64
CA LEU A 201 12.91 -9.21 -11.36
C LEU A 201 13.39 -7.76 -11.43
N ASP A 202 14.60 -7.53 -11.94
CA ASP A 202 15.17 -6.19 -12.09
C ASP A 202 14.35 -5.34 -13.07
N PHE A 203 13.82 -5.95 -14.13
CA PHE A 203 12.96 -5.27 -15.08
C PHE A 203 11.63 -4.84 -14.44
N ALA A 204 10.98 -5.72 -13.68
CA ALA A 204 9.76 -5.40 -12.96
C ALA A 204 10.00 -4.30 -11.91
N ALA A 205 11.12 -4.36 -11.17
CA ALA A 205 11.51 -3.33 -10.21
C ALA A 205 11.67 -1.95 -10.88
N ARG A 206 12.33 -1.89 -12.04
CA ARG A 206 12.44 -0.65 -12.83
C ARG A 206 11.09 -0.13 -13.31
N GLN A 207 10.17 -1.00 -13.74
CA GLN A 207 8.82 -0.60 -14.15
C GLN A 207 8.05 0.03 -12.97
N LYS A 208 8.12 -0.59 -11.79
CA LYS A 208 7.49 -0.07 -10.57
C LYS A 208 8.07 1.28 -10.15
N ALA A 209 9.40 1.44 -10.19
CA ALA A 209 10.05 2.69 -9.87
C ALA A 209 9.66 3.83 -10.82
N LEU A 210 9.62 3.55 -12.13
CA LEU A 210 9.15 4.53 -13.12
C LEU A 210 7.69 4.92 -12.89
N LEU A 211 6.84 3.96 -12.55
CA LEU A 211 5.44 4.23 -12.26
C LEU A 211 5.29 5.16 -11.04
N VAL A 212 6.02 4.90 -9.95
CA VAL A 212 6.05 5.78 -8.77
C VAL A 212 6.43 7.20 -9.15
N ASP A 213 7.50 7.38 -9.92
CA ASP A 213 7.97 8.70 -10.32
C ASP A 213 6.89 9.45 -11.15
N VAL A 214 6.23 8.75 -12.09
CA VAL A 214 5.16 9.33 -12.92
C VAL A 214 3.93 9.68 -12.08
N LEU A 215 3.45 8.76 -11.22
CA LEU A 215 2.27 8.97 -10.39
C LEU A 215 2.50 10.03 -9.30
N THR A 216 3.72 10.11 -8.76
CA THR A 216 4.11 11.21 -7.86
C THR A 216 4.06 12.53 -8.62
N GLY A 217 4.54 12.54 -9.87
CA GLY A 217 4.43 13.69 -10.77
C GLY A 217 2.99 14.14 -10.95
N LEU A 218 2.08 13.21 -11.26
CA LEU A 218 0.63 13.45 -11.40
C LEU A 218 0.03 14.01 -10.09
N ALA A 219 0.30 13.37 -8.95
CA ALA A 219 -0.23 13.79 -7.65
C ALA A 219 0.22 15.22 -7.25
N CYS A 220 1.38 15.66 -7.73
CA CYS A 220 1.90 17.01 -7.47
C CYS A 220 1.42 18.08 -8.46
N VAL A 221 0.61 17.71 -9.47
CA VAL A 221 0.21 18.62 -10.56
C VAL A 221 -0.66 19.77 -10.07
N ASP A 222 -1.68 19.47 -9.26
CA ASP A 222 -2.65 20.48 -8.83
C ASP A 222 -2.22 21.22 -7.57
N ARG A 223 -1.65 20.48 -6.62
CA ARG A 223 -1.13 21.00 -5.36
C ARG A 223 0.02 20.13 -4.88
N VAL A 224 0.90 20.76 -4.10
CA VAL A 224 1.94 20.03 -3.39
C VAL A 224 1.27 19.14 -2.33
N PRO A 225 1.60 17.83 -2.26
CA PRO A 225 1.02 16.94 -1.25
C PRO A 225 1.35 17.42 0.16
N GLY A 226 0.37 17.31 1.06
CA GLY A 226 0.54 17.55 2.51
C GLY A 226 1.47 16.52 3.16
N LEU A 227 1.81 16.72 4.43
CA LEU A 227 2.79 15.88 5.12
C LEU A 227 2.38 14.40 5.18
N SER A 228 1.10 14.10 5.45
CA SER A 228 0.65 12.71 5.51
C SER A 228 0.70 12.08 4.13
N ALA A 229 0.17 12.76 3.11
CA ALA A 229 0.27 12.32 1.71
C ALA A 229 1.73 12.16 1.21
N ARG A 230 2.72 12.87 1.79
CA ARG A 230 4.13 12.61 1.50
C ARG A 230 4.66 11.36 2.20
N ARG A 231 4.33 11.18 3.48
CA ARG A 231 4.70 9.97 4.26
C ARG A 231 4.12 8.72 3.61
N ALA A 232 2.89 8.81 3.12
CA ALA A 232 2.21 7.83 2.28
C ALA A 232 3.06 7.26 1.17
N ILE A 233 3.43 8.14 0.24
CA ILE A 233 4.07 7.80 -1.01
C ILE A 233 5.42 7.16 -0.66
N LEU A 234 6.11 7.68 0.35
CA LEU A 234 7.38 7.10 0.81
C LEU A 234 7.22 5.71 1.45
N ARG A 235 6.16 5.48 2.25
CA ARG A 235 5.84 4.14 2.78
C ARG A 235 5.49 3.15 1.67
N GLN A 236 4.73 3.58 0.66
CA GLN A 236 4.43 2.75 -0.50
C GLN A 236 5.69 2.39 -1.29
N VAL A 237 6.65 3.30 -1.44
CA VAL A 237 7.94 2.97 -2.04
C VAL A 237 8.67 1.86 -1.28
N GLU A 238 8.59 1.85 0.05
CA GLU A 238 9.15 0.79 0.88
C GLU A 238 8.43 -0.55 0.67
N SER A 239 7.11 -0.52 0.51
CA SER A 239 6.30 -1.72 0.34
C SER A 239 6.59 -2.43 -0.98
N LEU A 240 7.00 -1.72 -2.04
CA LEU A 240 7.29 -2.29 -3.37
C LEU A 240 8.43 -3.33 -3.41
N ARG A 241 9.22 -3.47 -2.33
CA ARG A 241 10.35 -4.42 -2.21
C ARG A 241 11.35 -4.31 -3.35
N LEU A 242 11.66 -3.09 -3.77
CA LEU A 242 12.70 -2.81 -4.75
C LEU A 242 14.10 -3.12 -4.15
N PRO A 243 15.13 -3.34 -4.99
CA PRO A 243 16.51 -3.42 -4.51
C PRO A 243 16.88 -2.18 -3.68
N ALA A 244 17.59 -2.34 -2.57
CA ALA A 244 17.82 -1.27 -1.59
C ALA A 244 18.40 0.02 -2.20
N ALA A 245 19.36 -0.10 -3.13
CA ALA A 245 19.92 1.05 -3.84
C ALA A 245 18.84 1.82 -4.64
N MET A 246 17.98 1.09 -5.35
CA MET A 246 16.88 1.65 -6.13
C MET A 246 15.82 2.28 -5.24
N THR A 247 15.50 1.66 -4.09
CA THR A 247 14.59 2.24 -3.10
C THR A 247 15.10 3.58 -2.60
N SER A 248 16.39 3.68 -2.26
CA SER A 248 17.00 4.93 -1.79
C SER A 248 16.99 6.02 -2.85
N GLU A 249 17.37 5.68 -4.09
CA GLU A 249 17.35 6.60 -5.23
C GLU A 249 15.92 7.10 -5.51
N LEU A 250 14.95 6.19 -5.57
CA LEU A 250 13.55 6.53 -5.82
C LEU A 250 12.96 7.42 -4.73
N LYS A 251 13.26 7.15 -3.45
CA LYS A 251 12.82 8.04 -2.36
C LYS A 251 13.39 9.44 -2.49
N ALA A 252 14.66 9.57 -2.88
CA ALA A 252 15.27 10.87 -3.12
C ALA A 252 14.58 11.60 -4.28
N ALA A 253 14.30 10.88 -5.37
CA ALA A 253 13.62 11.39 -6.56
C ALA A 253 12.17 11.83 -6.26
N VAL A 254 11.44 11.07 -5.44
CA VAL A 254 10.10 11.40 -4.94
C VAL A 254 10.11 12.63 -4.05
N LYS A 255 11.04 12.71 -3.08
CA LYS A 255 11.20 13.89 -2.22
C LYS A 255 11.51 15.14 -3.03
N GLN A 256 12.33 15.02 -4.08
CA GLN A 256 12.61 16.11 -4.99
C GLN A 256 11.34 16.58 -5.72
N SER A 257 10.49 15.64 -6.18
CA SER A 257 9.21 15.97 -6.82
C SER A 257 8.27 16.77 -5.92
N PHE A 258 8.28 16.54 -4.59
CA PHE A 258 7.49 17.33 -3.64
C PHE A 258 7.96 18.77 -3.50
N ALA A 259 9.26 19.02 -3.67
CA ALA A 259 9.85 20.35 -3.56
C ALA A 259 9.78 21.12 -4.88
N ARG A 260 9.99 20.44 -6.00
CA ARG A 260 10.00 21.02 -7.34
C ARG A 260 9.49 20.02 -8.37
N ARG A 261 8.56 20.46 -9.21
CA ARG A 261 8.06 19.66 -10.33
C ARG A 261 9.22 19.22 -11.23
N ARG A 262 9.41 17.90 -11.35
CA ARG A 262 10.31 17.27 -12.32
C ARG A 262 9.60 17.17 -13.67
N PRO A 263 10.21 17.58 -14.80
CA PRO A 263 9.62 17.41 -16.11
C PRO A 263 9.39 15.93 -16.42
N VAL A 264 8.15 15.55 -16.79
CA VAL A 264 7.81 14.14 -17.06
C VAL A 264 8.66 13.53 -18.18
N ARG A 265 9.10 14.35 -19.15
CA ARG A 265 10.03 13.96 -20.21
C ARG A 265 11.37 13.41 -19.68
N ASP A 266 11.86 13.94 -18.57
CA ASP A 266 13.14 13.52 -18.00
C ASP A 266 12.99 12.18 -17.28
N VAL A 267 11.85 12.00 -16.58
CA VAL A 267 11.47 10.75 -15.91
C VAL A 267 11.39 9.60 -16.92
N VAL A 268 10.71 9.80 -18.05
CA VAL A 268 10.48 8.73 -19.03
C VAL A 268 11.50 8.66 -20.16
N ARG A 269 12.59 9.44 -20.10
CA ARG A 269 13.60 9.56 -21.18
C ARG A 269 14.18 8.23 -21.65
N GLN A 270 14.35 7.28 -20.72
CA GLN A 270 14.94 5.97 -21.01
C GLN A 270 13.89 4.92 -21.44
N VAL A 271 12.60 5.27 -21.49
CA VAL A 271 11.52 4.33 -21.83
C VAL A 271 11.46 4.11 -23.34
N ARG A 272 11.95 2.94 -23.77
CA ARG A 272 11.95 2.52 -25.19
C ARG A 272 10.87 1.51 -25.54
N SER A 273 10.52 0.63 -24.60
CA SER A 273 9.58 -0.46 -24.86
C SER A 273 8.15 0.05 -25.04
N VAL A 274 7.50 -0.36 -26.14
CA VAL A 274 6.08 -0.08 -26.41
C VAL A 274 5.18 -0.58 -25.28
N ASP A 275 5.47 -1.76 -24.73
CA ASP A 275 4.69 -2.31 -23.61
C ASP A 275 4.79 -1.41 -22.36
N VAL A 276 5.97 -0.83 -22.09
CA VAL A 276 6.19 0.03 -20.91
C VAL A 276 5.55 1.41 -21.12
N ARG A 277 5.55 1.94 -22.34
CA ARG A 277 4.86 3.19 -22.69
C ARG A 277 3.36 3.09 -22.42
N HIS A 278 2.72 2.05 -22.95
CA HIS A 278 1.29 1.81 -22.73
C HIS A 278 1.01 1.58 -21.25
N PHE A 279 1.80 0.75 -20.57
CA PHE A 279 1.68 0.54 -19.13
C PHE A 279 1.68 1.85 -18.33
N LEU A 280 2.70 2.69 -18.48
CA LEU A 280 2.80 3.93 -17.71
C LEU A 280 1.60 4.86 -17.98
N LEU A 281 1.16 4.95 -19.24
CA LEU A 281 0.05 5.81 -19.63
C LEU A 281 -1.30 5.28 -19.13
N GLU A 282 -1.58 3.99 -19.31
CA GLU A 282 -2.79 3.30 -18.80
C GLU A 282 -2.92 3.48 -17.28
N GLN A 283 -1.83 3.25 -16.53
CA GLN A 283 -1.84 3.41 -15.07
C GLN A 283 -2.01 4.87 -14.62
N THR A 284 -1.42 5.82 -15.36
CA THR A 284 -1.63 7.26 -15.09
C THR A 284 -3.07 7.67 -15.36
N LEU A 285 -3.67 7.15 -16.43
CA LEU A 285 -5.06 7.43 -16.79
C LEU A 285 -6.05 6.91 -15.73
N LEU A 286 -5.82 5.71 -15.20
CA LEU A 286 -6.60 5.14 -14.11
C LEU A 286 -6.45 5.95 -12.82
N ALA A 287 -5.22 6.31 -12.45
CA ALA A 287 -4.96 7.15 -11.29
C ALA A 287 -5.73 8.47 -11.35
N ALA A 288 -5.78 9.09 -12.54
CA ALA A 288 -6.50 10.33 -12.76
C ALA A 288 -8.05 10.17 -12.83
N LEU A 289 -8.59 8.95 -12.80
CA LEU A 289 -10.04 8.69 -12.79
C LEU A 289 -10.60 8.51 -11.38
N VAL A 290 -9.77 8.13 -10.41
CA VAL A 290 -10.18 7.79 -9.03
C VAL A 290 -10.91 8.95 -8.33
N ASP A 291 -10.39 10.17 -8.45
CA ASP A 291 -11.01 11.35 -7.82
C ASP A 291 -12.28 11.84 -8.56
N GLY A 292 -12.73 11.13 -9.61
CA GLY A 292 -13.95 11.39 -10.36
C GLY A 292 -13.95 12.66 -11.21
N ARG A 293 -12.89 13.49 -11.16
CA ARG A 293 -12.74 14.72 -11.95
C ARG A 293 -11.29 14.96 -12.35
N LYS A 294 -10.97 14.82 -13.64
CA LYS A 294 -9.68 15.28 -14.19
C LYS A 294 -9.62 16.80 -14.23
N THR A 295 -8.60 17.41 -13.63
CA THR A 295 -8.38 18.86 -13.72
C THR A 295 -7.78 19.24 -15.08
N ARG A 296 -7.80 20.54 -15.42
CA ARG A 296 -7.14 21.03 -16.63
C ARG A 296 -5.64 20.75 -16.60
N ARG A 297 -5.02 20.84 -15.42
CA ARG A 297 -3.57 20.64 -15.24
C ARG A 297 -3.20 19.16 -15.38
N GLU A 298 -3.99 18.24 -14.83
CA GLU A 298 -3.79 16.80 -15.02
C GLU A 298 -3.92 16.40 -16.50
N ARG A 299 -4.92 16.95 -17.21
CA ARG A 299 -5.04 16.74 -18.67
C ARG A 299 -3.80 17.19 -19.43
N VAL A 300 -3.19 18.32 -19.02
CA VAL A 300 -1.93 18.79 -19.62
C VAL A 300 -0.80 17.83 -19.28
N PHE A 301 -0.68 17.38 -18.03
CA PHE A 301 0.33 16.41 -17.62
C PHE A 301 0.24 15.10 -18.41
N ILE A 302 -0.98 14.55 -18.58
CA ILE A 302 -1.21 13.30 -19.32
C ILE A 302 -0.82 13.46 -20.79
N ARG A 303 -1.15 14.59 -21.43
CA ARG A 303 -0.70 14.87 -22.81
C ARG A 303 0.81 15.02 -22.91
N GLU A 304 1.45 15.71 -21.97
CA GLU A 304 2.92 15.81 -21.91
C GLU A 304 3.58 14.43 -21.75
N LEU A 305 3.00 13.57 -20.90
CA LEU A 305 3.45 12.19 -20.72
C LEU A 305 3.31 11.38 -22.01
N ALA A 306 2.14 11.43 -22.67
CA ALA A 306 1.89 10.72 -23.92
C ALA A 306 2.87 11.15 -25.02
N GLN A 307 3.09 12.45 -25.18
CA GLN A 307 4.08 12.99 -26.11
C GLN A 307 5.51 12.52 -25.78
N ALA A 308 5.92 12.56 -24.51
CA ALA A 308 7.23 12.09 -24.08
C ALA A 308 7.43 10.58 -24.32
N LEU A 309 6.35 9.80 -24.21
CA LEU A 309 6.33 8.36 -24.52
C LEU A 309 6.14 8.07 -26.02
N GLN A 310 5.98 9.10 -26.85
CA GLN A 310 5.72 8.98 -28.30
C GLN A 310 4.44 8.18 -28.61
N VAL A 311 3.39 8.40 -27.81
CA VAL A 311 2.04 7.88 -28.06
C VAL A 311 1.26 8.93 -28.83
N SER A 312 0.66 8.55 -29.96
CA SER A 312 -0.15 9.47 -30.77
C SER A 312 -1.42 9.90 -30.05
N ASP A 313 -1.98 11.06 -30.41
CA ASP A 313 -3.23 11.54 -29.81
C ASP A 313 -4.42 10.59 -30.05
N THR A 314 -4.47 9.93 -31.22
CA THR A 314 -5.48 8.91 -31.53
C THR A 314 -5.38 7.72 -30.57
N GLU A 315 -4.15 7.26 -30.31
CA GLU A 315 -3.91 6.15 -29.39
C GLU A 315 -4.16 6.54 -27.93
N LEU A 316 -3.78 7.76 -27.54
CA LEU A 316 -4.12 8.32 -26.22
C LEU A 316 -5.64 8.34 -26.02
N HIS A 317 -6.40 8.82 -26.99
CA HIS A 317 -7.86 8.86 -26.90
C HIS A 317 -8.47 7.45 -26.80
N ARG A 318 -7.96 6.48 -27.56
CA ARG A 318 -8.36 5.07 -27.44
C ARG A 318 -8.13 4.54 -26.02
N LEU A 319 -6.95 4.78 -25.45
CA LEU A 319 -6.62 4.37 -24.09
C LEU A 319 -7.49 5.09 -23.04
N GLU A 320 -7.80 6.37 -23.22
CA GLU A 320 -8.69 7.11 -22.33
C GLU A 320 -10.07 6.47 -22.24
N LEU A 321 -10.65 6.08 -23.38
CA LEU A 321 -11.94 5.40 -23.43
C LEU A 321 -11.88 4.01 -22.78
N GLU A 322 -10.85 3.22 -23.09
CA GLU A 322 -10.67 1.89 -22.50
C GLU A 322 -10.53 1.94 -20.97
N MET A 323 -9.74 2.89 -20.45
CA MET A 323 -9.55 3.04 -19.00
C MET A 323 -10.81 3.58 -18.32
N ALA A 324 -11.57 4.47 -18.97
CA ALA A 324 -12.84 4.97 -18.43
C ALA A 324 -13.90 3.86 -18.35
N GLU A 325 -14.05 3.07 -19.41
CA GLU A 325 -14.97 1.93 -19.43
C GLU A 325 -14.58 0.88 -18.41
N PHE A 326 -13.28 0.60 -18.29
CA PHE A 326 -12.77 -0.29 -17.27
C PHE A 326 -13.10 0.20 -15.85
N TYR A 327 -12.78 1.47 -15.55
CA TYR A 327 -13.03 2.06 -14.23
C TYR A 327 -14.53 2.01 -13.89
N ALA A 328 -15.41 2.33 -14.83
CA ALA A 328 -16.86 2.26 -14.63
C ALA A 328 -17.33 0.83 -14.29
N ARG A 329 -16.78 -0.19 -14.95
CA ARG A 329 -17.13 -1.60 -14.70
C ARG A 329 -16.60 -2.15 -13.37
N HIS A 330 -15.53 -1.59 -12.82
CA HIS A 330 -14.84 -2.11 -11.63
C HIS A 330 -14.75 -1.11 -10.48
N ARG A 331 -15.60 -0.06 -10.52
CA ARG A 331 -15.58 1.05 -9.58
C ARG A 331 -15.63 0.59 -8.13
N ALA A 332 -16.48 -0.39 -7.83
CA ALA A 332 -16.64 -0.93 -6.48
C ALA A 332 -15.33 -1.48 -5.89
N ILE A 333 -14.39 -1.97 -6.70
CA ILE A 333 -13.11 -2.46 -6.18
C ILE A 333 -12.02 -1.38 -6.24
N VAL A 334 -12.02 -0.56 -7.29
CA VAL A 334 -11.05 0.54 -7.42
C VAL A 334 -11.25 1.61 -6.34
N ASP A 335 -12.50 1.92 -5.99
CA ASP A 335 -12.84 2.96 -4.99
C ASP A 335 -12.84 2.43 -3.55
N VAL A 336 -12.94 1.12 -3.30
CA VAL A 336 -12.93 0.53 -1.93
C VAL A 336 -11.69 0.95 -1.14
N PHE A 337 -10.55 1.06 -1.82
CA PHE A 337 -9.28 1.48 -1.23
C PHE A 337 -9.12 2.99 -1.09
N THR A 338 -10.14 3.78 -1.42
CA THR A 338 -10.07 5.25 -1.45
C THR A 338 -10.98 5.89 -0.40
N VAL A 339 -12.11 5.24 -0.09
CA VAL A 339 -13.17 5.82 0.78
C VAL A 339 -12.94 5.55 2.26
N SER A 340 -12.32 4.43 2.65
CA SER A 340 -12.10 4.09 4.07
C SER A 340 -11.05 5.00 4.76
N ASP A 341 -10.21 5.69 3.98
CA ASP A 341 -8.96 6.26 4.48
C ASP A 341 -8.91 7.79 4.48
N ALA A 342 -9.88 8.46 3.84
CA ALA A 342 -9.98 9.92 3.87
C ALA A 342 -10.10 10.43 5.32
N ALA A 343 -10.83 9.72 6.18
CA ALA A 343 -10.99 10.08 7.59
C ALA A 343 -9.69 9.92 8.40
N GLY A 344 -8.90 8.87 8.13
CA GLY A 344 -7.61 8.62 8.80
C GLY A 344 -6.52 9.60 8.35
N ALA A 345 -6.40 9.83 7.04
CA ALA A 345 -5.47 10.80 6.46
C ALA A 345 -5.77 12.24 6.91
N MET A 346 -7.05 12.61 7.06
CA MET A 346 -7.46 13.90 7.61
C MET A 346 -7.02 14.08 9.07
N GLY A 347 -7.11 13.04 9.90
CA GLY A 347 -6.62 13.04 11.28
C GLY A 347 -5.10 13.20 11.35
N ASP A 348 -4.36 12.46 10.52
CA ASP A 348 -2.89 12.56 10.43
C ASP A 348 -2.44 13.92 9.89
N ASP A 349 -3.15 14.50 8.91
CA ASP A 349 -2.86 15.82 8.35
C ASP A 349 -3.09 16.94 9.35
N LEU A 350 -4.12 16.82 10.19
CA LEU A 350 -4.37 17.73 11.31
C LEU A 350 -3.22 17.66 12.31
N VAL A 351 -2.83 16.46 12.75
CA VAL A 351 -1.72 16.24 13.71
C VAL A 351 -0.39 16.72 13.15
N ALA A 352 -0.08 16.44 11.88
CA ALA A 352 1.15 16.86 11.24
C ALA A 352 1.21 18.39 11.04
N GLY A 353 0.09 19.02 10.68
CA GLY A 353 -0.02 20.49 10.60
C GLY A 353 0.20 21.16 11.95
N ILE A 354 -0.27 20.53 13.04
CA ILE A 354 -0.02 20.97 14.42
C ILE A 354 1.46 20.83 14.77
N GLN A 355 2.11 19.71 14.47
CA GLN A 355 3.55 19.51 14.69
C GLN A 355 4.39 20.56 13.96
N GLU A 356 4.11 20.81 12.67
CA GLU A 356 4.84 21.80 11.88
C GLU A 356 4.62 23.23 12.39
N THR A 357 3.40 23.54 12.86
CA THR A 357 3.09 24.83 13.49
C THR A 357 3.82 24.98 14.82
N LEU A 358 3.91 23.92 15.63
CA LEU A 358 4.67 23.91 16.89
C LEU A 358 6.17 24.08 16.63
N GLU A 359 6.76 23.33 15.70
CA GLU A 359 8.18 23.41 15.36
C GLU A 359 8.60 24.80 14.84
N LYS A 360 7.78 25.40 13.96
CA LYS A 360 8.05 26.75 13.42
C LYS A 360 7.93 27.85 14.46
N ASN A 361 7.09 27.67 15.48
CA ASN A 361 6.87 28.66 16.53
C ASN A 361 7.64 28.35 17.83
N PHE A 362 8.32 27.19 17.91
CA PHE A 362 9.04 26.72 19.11
C PHE A 362 10.09 27.71 19.62
N TYR A 363 10.80 28.38 18.71
CA TYR A 363 11.79 29.40 19.09
C TYR A 363 11.17 30.67 19.66
N ARG A 364 10.00 31.10 19.14
CA ARG A 364 9.25 32.24 19.70
C ARG A 364 8.64 31.88 21.05
N LEU A 365 8.11 30.66 21.17
CA LEU A 365 7.63 30.07 22.42
C LEU A 365 8.72 30.06 23.51
N ILE A 366 9.92 29.55 23.20
CA ILE A 366 11.03 29.52 24.15
C ILE A 366 11.51 30.93 24.51
N GLN A 367 11.48 31.87 23.55
CA GLN A 367 11.87 33.25 23.80
C GLN A 367 10.86 33.97 24.71
N GLU A 368 9.57 33.79 24.49
CA GLU A 368 8.48 34.36 25.30
C GLU A 368 8.47 33.77 26.72
N VAL A 369 8.72 32.46 26.86
CA VAL A 369 8.91 31.77 28.16
C VAL A 369 10.16 32.27 28.91
N ARG A 370 11.23 32.63 28.20
CA ARG A 370 12.45 33.21 28.79
C ARG A 370 12.23 34.66 29.26
N GLU A 371 11.43 35.43 28.53
CA GLU A 371 11.09 36.81 28.88
C GLU A 371 10.16 36.89 30.11
N THR A 372 9.40 35.83 30.42
CA THR A 372 8.55 35.77 31.63
C THR A 372 9.30 35.44 32.93
N GLY A 373 10.58 35.03 32.87
CA GLY A 373 11.49 34.81 34.02
C GLY A 373 11.08 33.72 35.03
N ASP A 374 9.92 33.86 35.66
CA ASP A 374 9.34 32.98 36.69
C ASP A 374 8.98 31.59 36.11
N LEU A 375 8.41 31.54 34.89
CA LEU A 375 8.04 30.26 34.24
C LEU A 375 9.26 29.37 33.97
N ALA A 376 10.37 29.95 33.52
CA ALA A 376 11.61 29.23 33.26
C ALA A 376 12.22 28.62 34.55
N VAL A 377 12.12 29.34 35.67
CA VAL A 377 12.57 28.88 36.99
C VAL A 377 11.70 27.71 37.49
N LEU A 378 10.38 27.81 37.34
CA LEU A 378 9.43 26.77 37.73
C LEU A 378 9.58 25.50 36.90
N LEU A 379 9.78 25.63 35.58
CA LEU A 379 10.07 24.51 34.68
C LEU A 379 11.41 23.84 35.01
N THR A 380 12.42 24.63 35.40
CA THR A 380 13.73 24.09 35.81
C THR A 380 13.64 23.34 37.15
N LYS A 381 12.88 23.85 38.13
CA LYS A 381 12.54 23.13 39.37
C LYS A 381 11.84 21.79 39.08
N ALA A 382 10.83 21.81 38.21
CA ALA A 382 10.08 20.62 37.82
C ALA A 382 10.95 19.59 37.09
N ALA A 383 11.79 20.02 36.14
CA ALA A 383 12.72 19.15 35.41
C ALA A 383 13.78 18.52 36.32
N ARG A 384 14.18 19.22 37.39
CA ARG A 384 15.07 18.72 38.45
C ARG A 384 14.34 17.92 39.55
N ARG A 385 13.05 17.61 39.34
CA ARG A 385 12.16 16.88 40.28
C ARG A 385 12.09 17.49 41.68
N GLN A 386 12.28 18.80 41.78
CA GLN A 386 12.14 19.52 43.05
C GLN A 386 10.66 19.75 43.34
N PRO A 387 10.20 19.62 44.60
CA PRO A 387 8.80 19.80 44.95
C PRO A 387 8.40 21.26 44.74
N LEU A 388 7.33 21.45 43.96
CA LEU A 388 6.67 22.75 43.79
C LEU A 388 5.59 22.90 44.87
N THR A 389 5.56 24.07 45.51
CA THR A 389 4.48 24.44 46.45
C THR A 389 3.15 24.61 45.71
N GLY A 390 2.02 24.66 46.44
CA GLY A 390 0.69 24.87 45.86
C GLY A 390 0.63 26.15 45.00
N ASP A 391 1.15 27.24 45.53
CA ASP A 391 1.22 28.54 44.84
C ASP A 391 2.13 28.51 43.61
N GLU A 392 3.26 27.79 43.68
CA GLU A 392 4.17 27.63 42.55
C GLU A 392 3.54 26.84 41.40
N ARG A 393 2.78 25.78 41.71
CA ARG A 393 2.02 25.03 40.68
C ARG A 393 0.94 25.89 40.05
N GLN A 394 0.24 26.70 40.84
CA GLN A 394 -0.81 27.56 40.35
C GLN A 394 -0.27 28.66 39.43
N ARG A 395 0.87 29.27 39.78
CA ARG A 395 1.56 30.25 38.93
C ARG A 395 2.12 29.63 37.65
N MET A 396 2.76 28.46 37.75
CA MET A 396 3.25 27.72 36.59
C MET A 396 2.11 27.40 35.61
N ARG A 397 0.96 26.96 36.14
CA ARG A 397 -0.23 26.66 35.33
C ARG A 397 -0.82 27.89 34.65
N ALA A 398 -0.93 29.02 35.37
CA ALA A 398 -1.42 30.26 34.80
C ALA A 398 -0.54 30.76 33.64
N GLN A 399 0.78 30.71 33.81
CA GLN A 399 1.73 31.15 32.79
C GLN A 399 1.77 30.21 31.58
N LEU A 400 1.62 28.88 31.77
CA LEU A 400 1.46 27.93 30.66
C LEU A 400 0.16 28.14 29.88
N ILE A 401 -0.92 28.56 30.56
CA ILE A 401 -2.19 28.91 29.92
C ILE A 401 -2.04 30.17 29.06
N ASP A 402 -1.30 31.18 29.52
CA ASP A 402 -1.07 32.40 28.74
C ASP A 402 -0.20 32.13 27.51
N VAL A 403 0.80 31.25 27.63
CA VAL A 403 1.57 30.73 26.48
C VAL A 403 0.67 29.97 25.49
N ALA A 404 -0.32 29.20 25.97
CA ALA A 404 -1.27 28.49 25.11
C ALA A 404 -2.25 29.44 24.39
N LYS A 405 -2.59 30.60 25.00
CA LYS A 405 -3.44 31.63 24.37
C LYS A 405 -2.71 32.38 23.25
N ALA A 406 -1.40 32.49 23.30
CA ALA A 406 -0.58 33.12 22.27
C ALA A 406 -0.50 32.30 20.97
N ILE A 407 -0.87 31.00 21.00
CA ILE A 407 -0.90 30.13 19.82
C ILE A 407 -2.35 29.79 19.44
N PRO A 408 -2.88 30.32 18.33
CA PRO A 408 -4.24 30.05 17.87
C PRO A 408 -4.53 28.56 17.67
N ALA A 409 -3.53 27.76 17.29
CA ALA A 409 -3.66 26.32 17.14
C ALA A 409 -3.88 25.59 18.47
N LEU A 410 -3.32 26.09 19.59
CA LEU A 410 -3.55 25.53 20.95
C LEU A 410 -4.91 25.95 21.52
N ALA A 411 -5.42 27.14 21.14
CA ALA A 411 -6.74 27.63 21.55
C ALA A 411 -7.91 26.77 21.02
N ILE A 412 -7.75 26.13 19.84
CA ILE A 412 -8.74 25.19 19.28
C ILE A 412 -8.96 23.98 20.22
N PHE A 413 -7.96 23.60 21.02
CA PHE A 413 -8.05 22.48 21.96
C PHE A 413 -8.85 22.78 23.24
N ALA A 414 -9.12 24.06 23.53
CA ALA A 414 -9.95 24.47 24.67
C ALA A 414 -11.47 24.49 24.35
N ALA A 415 -11.85 24.24 23.09
CA ALA A 415 -13.24 24.12 22.66
C ALA A 415 -13.83 22.73 22.99
N PRO A 416 -15.14 22.62 23.24
CA PRO A 416 -15.81 21.34 23.50
C PRO A 416 -15.77 20.48 22.24
N GLY A 417 -14.75 19.61 22.14
CA GLY A 417 -14.42 18.81 20.95
C GLY A 417 -12.93 18.45 20.82
N GLY A 418 -12.02 19.13 21.54
CA GLY A 418 -10.57 18.92 21.49
C GLY A 418 -10.01 17.72 22.28
N VAL A 419 -10.86 16.92 22.93
CA VAL A 419 -10.48 15.90 23.93
C VAL A 419 -9.62 14.77 23.34
N LEU A 420 -9.99 14.24 22.16
CA LEU A 420 -9.25 13.16 21.50
C LEU A 420 -7.85 13.59 21.04
N LEU A 421 -7.69 14.85 20.64
CA LEU A 421 -6.44 15.38 20.12
C LEU A 421 -5.49 15.81 21.26
N LEU A 422 -6.03 16.30 22.38
CA LEU A 422 -5.27 16.52 23.63
C LEU A 422 -4.70 15.21 24.18
N ALA A 423 -5.46 14.11 24.13
CA ALA A 423 -4.99 12.79 24.53
C ALA A 423 -3.82 12.28 23.67
N ALA A 424 -3.82 12.61 22.36
CA ALA A 424 -2.71 12.30 21.47
C ALA A 424 -1.47 13.17 21.74
N LEU A 425 -1.67 14.47 22.05
CA LEU A 425 -0.58 15.39 22.40
C LEU A 425 0.07 15.05 23.75
N ALA A 426 -0.73 14.59 24.73
CA ALA A 426 -0.27 14.17 26.04
C ALA A 426 0.67 12.94 26.00
N LYS A 427 0.61 12.13 24.94
CA LYS A 427 1.57 11.02 24.71
C LYS A 427 2.93 11.49 24.19
N VAL A 428 3.03 12.70 23.66
CA VAL A 428 4.24 13.23 22.99
C VAL A 428 4.99 14.24 23.86
N LEU A 429 4.29 14.89 24.80
CA LEU A 429 4.88 15.87 25.72
C LEU A 429 5.20 15.23 27.10
N PRO A 430 6.34 15.57 27.73
CA PRO A 430 6.80 14.94 28.97
C PRO A 430 6.04 15.39 30.24
N PHE A 431 4.94 16.13 30.12
CA PHE A 431 4.09 16.57 31.23
C PHE A 431 2.63 16.76 30.78
N SER A 432 1.68 16.39 31.66
CA SER A 432 0.24 16.45 31.40
C SER A 432 -0.27 17.90 31.41
N LEU A 433 -0.83 18.33 30.28
CA LEU A 433 -1.44 19.66 30.09
C LEU A 433 -2.95 19.69 30.38
N LEU A 434 -3.52 18.59 30.89
CA LEU A 434 -4.96 18.52 31.14
C LEU A 434 -5.36 19.48 32.27
N PRO A 435 -6.32 20.41 32.06
CA PRO A 435 -6.86 21.23 33.13
C PRO A 435 -7.54 20.34 34.18
N SER A 436 -7.34 20.62 35.47
CA SER A 436 -8.00 19.90 36.60
C SER A 436 -9.52 19.79 36.51
N ALA A 437 -10.20 20.63 35.73
CA ALA A 437 -11.64 20.49 35.48
C ALA A 437 -12.01 19.21 34.70
N PHE A 438 -11.01 18.52 34.13
CA PHE A 438 -11.16 17.33 33.30
C PHE A 438 -10.44 16.10 33.87
N GLN A 439 -10.03 16.13 35.14
CA GLN A 439 -9.61 14.93 35.85
C GLN A 439 -10.87 14.31 36.47
N GLU A 440 -11.40 13.25 35.84
CA GLU A 440 -12.48 12.46 36.43
C GLU A 440 -12.03 11.88 37.77
N ALA A 441 -12.86 12.09 38.81
CA ALA A 441 -12.65 11.47 40.11
C ALA A 441 -12.70 9.95 39.93
N ALA A 442 -11.65 9.25 40.36
CA ALA A 442 -11.64 7.80 40.40
C ALA A 442 -12.81 7.30 41.26
N PRO A 443 -13.41 6.13 40.95
CA PRO A 443 -14.45 5.56 41.79
C PRO A 443 -13.86 5.28 43.18
N VAL A 444 -14.60 5.65 44.22
CA VAL A 444 -14.29 5.24 45.59
C VAL A 444 -14.37 3.72 45.62
N GLU A 445 -13.27 3.06 45.98
CA GLU A 445 -13.25 1.63 46.27
C GLU A 445 -14.23 1.37 47.43
N GLU A 446 -15.21 0.51 47.21
CA GLU A 446 -16.07 -0.01 48.27
C GLU A 446 -15.21 -0.83 49.23
N ASP A 447 -14.90 -0.26 50.40
CA ASP A 447 -14.38 -1.02 51.52
C ASP A 447 -15.49 -1.98 52.00
N LEU A 448 -15.29 -3.25 51.66
CA LEU A 448 -15.91 -4.38 52.35
C LEU A 448 -15.32 -4.47 53.75
N GLU A 449 -16.21 -4.72 54.71
CA GLU A 449 -16.02 -5.21 56.10
C GLU A 449 -16.30 -4.17 57.20
N ASP A 450 -17.52 -4.23 57.76
CA ASP A 450 -17.64 -4.65 59.16
C ASP A 450 -19.01 -5.30 59.45
N VAL A 451 -18.95 -6.47 60.07
CA VAL A 451 -20.05 -7.28 60.55
C VAL A 451 -20.19 -6.99 62.05
N GLY A 452 -21.35 -6.48 62.48
CA GLY A 452 -21.67 -6.39 63.90
C GLY A 452 -23.14 -6.05 64.18
N PRO A 453 -23.73 -6.57 65.28
CA PRO A 453 -25.06 -7.19 65.23
C PRO A 453 -26.19 -6.39 65.89
N GLU A 454 -27.43 -6.84 65.60
CA GLU A 454 -28.66 -6.74 66.41
C GLU A 454 -29.15 -5.36 66.91
N ARG A 455 -30.40 -5.02 66.59
CA ARG A 455 -31.54 -5.15 67.54
C ARG A 455 -32.87 -4.75 66.91
N GLU A 456 -33.88 -5.53 67.29
CA GLU A 456 -35.31 -5.40 67.06
C GLU A 456 -35.87 -4.02 67.45
N ALA A 457 -36.88 -3.55 66.70
CA ALA A 457 -38.19 -3.13 67.20
C ALA A 457 -38.98 -2.39 66.10
N GLY A 458 -40.18 -2.88 65.78
CA GLY A 458 -41.18 -2.17 64.96
C GLY A 458 -41.91 -3.06 63.98
#